data_AF-S9SL08-F1
#
_entry.id   AF-S9SL08-F1
#
_cell.length_a   1.000
_cell.length_b   1.000
_cell.length_c   1.000
_cell.angle_alpha   90.00
_cell.angle_beta   90.00
_cell.angle_gamma   90.00
#
_symmetry.space_group_name_H-M   'P 1'
#
loop_
_entity.id
_entity.type
_entity.pdbx_description
1 polymer ?
#
loop_
_entity_poly.entity_id
_entity_poly.type
_entity_poly.pdbx_seq_one_letter_code
_entity_poly.pdbx_strand_id
1 'polypeptide(L)'
;MLKKELLERVRERGISVSSNMIERYVEYGLIVGNRVSLGFSQGVTTHFDERTLDAIVFIDELKASTKFKQKSDFIFILYWKGYPVQWDKLKARLIEFHTRIMNTFKKVAGYTAHPEYPEIIEDIASDETAKAPKAIGRPSKKSEGMQKIKVKESANRLMIVSKLIADIIDNGTISLDVFRTFNQLSSIDSEVMNETILEPTNDWLQMMTWKNAIGHSDEQDYRESYELIALIKEYWSDLEVHFGSVYDIPFFGNSIKNLEDYFQLKFFADKPSFYRYVLLVLISGGFCQQLKQFLSNPTTRGNWNQIITSLPSLPAQTTGEEVTLNG
;
A
#
# COMPACT_ATOMS: atom_id res chain seq x y z
N MET A 1 16.33 10.06 27.57
CA MET A 1 16.03 11.47 27.86
C MET A 1 14.73 11.59 28.67
N LEU A 2 14.67 12.54 29.61
CA LEU A 2 13.44 12.84 30.36
C LEU A 2 12.51 13.75 29.54
N LYS A 3 11.21 13.81 29.88
CA LYS A 3 10.24 14.69 29.18
C LYS A 3 10.67 16.17 29.13
N LYS A 4 11.25 16.69 30.21
CA LYS A 4 11.72 18.08 30.28
C LYS A 4 12.87 18.34 29.30
N GLU A 5 13.87 17.47 29.32
CA GLU A 5 15.01 17.50 28.41
C GLU A 5 14.55 17.38 26.94
N LEU A 6 13.60 16.48 26.65
CA LEU A 6 13.02 16.36 25.31
C LEU A 6 12.37 17.66 24.85
N LEU A 7 11.59 18.33 25.71
CA LEU A 7 10.94 19.60 25.38
C LEU A 7 11.96 20.72 25.12
N GLU A 8 13.06 20.75 25.86
CA GLU A 8 14.15 21.70 25.64
C GLU A 8 14.82 21.47 24.29
N ARG A 9 15.22 20.22 23.98
CA ARG A 9 15.83 19.87 22.69
C ARG A 9 14.91 20.10 21.49
N VAL A 10 13.60 19.84 21.64
CA VAL A 10 12.61 20.13 20.59
C VAL A 10 12.49 21.65 20.35
N ARG A 11 12.54 22.46 21.42
CA ARG A 11 12.51 23.93 21.32
C ARG A 11 13.79 24.46 20.65
N GLU A 12 14.95 23.88 20.94
CA GLU A 12 16.21 24.23 20.26
C GLU A 12 16.16 23.98 18.75
N ARG A 13 15.35 23.01 18.30
CA ARG A 13 15.07 22.76 16.88
C ARG A 13 14.04 23.72 16.27
N GLY A 14 13.56 24.71 17.02
CA GLY A 14 12.57 25.69 16.57
C GLY A 14 11.12 25.19 16.55
N ILE A 15 10.85 24.01 17.12
CA ILE A 15 9.52 23.40 17.09
C ILE A 15 8.77 23.73 18.38
N SER A 16 7.59 24.33 18.25
CA SER A 16 6.73 24.67 19.38
C SER A 16 5.86 23.47 19.80
N VAL A 17 6.37 22.68 20.74
CA VAL A 17 5.63 21.55 21.34
C VAL A 17 5.41 21.78 22.83
N SER A 18 4.16 21.70 23.29
CA SER A 18 3.82 21.79 24.71
C SER A 18 3.94 20.42 25.41
N SER A 19 4.02 20.42 26.74
CA SER A 19 4.03 19.16 27.51
C SER A 19 2.81 18.27 27.21
N ASN A 20 1.61 18.87 27.10
CA ASN A 20 0.39 18.16 26.75
C ASN A 20 0.42 17.58 25.33
N MET A 21 1.16 18.21 24.40
CA MET A 21 1.32 17.67 23.05
C MET A 21 2.22 16.43 23.05
N ILE A 22 3.27 16.38 23.88
CA ILE A 22 4.08 15.17 24.08
C ILE A 22 3.20 14.04 24.63
N GLU A 23 2.35 14.34 25.62
CA GLU A 23 1.43 13.35 26.18
C GLU A 23 0.44 12.82 25.13
N ARG A 24 -0.10 13.69 24.27
CA ARG A 24 -0.93 13.27 23.14
C ARG A 24 -0.18 12.41 22.12
N TYR A 25 1.10 12.69 21.86
CA TYR A 25 1.89 11.84 20.96
C TYR A 25 2.09 10.44 21.55
N VAL A 26 2.32 10.34 22.86
CA VAL A 26 2.36 9.05 23.57
C VAL A 26 1.00 8.36 23.52
N GLU A 27 -0.09 9.08 23.80
CA GLU A 27 -1.46 8.55 23.79
C GLU A 27 -1.86 7.98 22.42
N TYR A 28 -1.47 8.67 21.35
CA TYR A 28 -1.69 8.24 19.97
C TYR A 28 -0.67 7.23 19.47
N GLY A 29 0.31 6.84 20.29
CA GLY A 29 1.33 5.86 19.94
C GLY A 29 2.38 6.34 18.93
N LEU A 30 2.46 7.66 18.69
CA LEU A 30 3.40 8.26 17.72
C LEU A 30 4.84 8.30 18.25
N ILE A 31 5.01 8.23 19.57
CA ILE A 31 6.30 8.10 20.24
C ILE A 31 6.21 7.08 21.37
N VAL A 32 7.32 6.45 21.71
CA VAL A 32 7.41 5.43 22.76
C VAL A 32 8.23 5.96 23.93
N GLY A 33 7.70 5.80 25.14
CA GLY A 33 8.40 6.12 26.38
C GLY A 33 8.54 4.86 27.23
N ASN A 34 9.76 4.58 27.68
CA ASN A 34 10.06 3.45 28.56
C ASN A 34 9.86 3.86 30.02
N ARG A 35 8.93 3.20 30.70
CA ARG A 35 8.68 3.42 32.13
C ARG A 35 9.76 2.72 32.95
N VAL A 36 10.52 3.49 33.71
CA VAL A 36 11.56 3.01 34.62
C VAL A 36 11.06 3.25 36.04
N SER A 37 10.98 2.17 36.82
CA SER A 37 10.73 2.26 38.27
C SER A 37 11.97 2.79 38.97
N LEU A 38 11.80 3.81 39.81
CA LEU A 38 12.85 4.35 40.66
C LEU A 38 12.75 3.81 42.10
N GLY A 39 11.94 2.77 42.32
CA GLY A 39 11.69 2.18 43.64
C GLY A 39 10.45 2.74 44.34
N PHE A 40 10.11 2.14 45.49
CA PHE A 40 8.84 2.34 46.20
C PHE A 40 8.56 3.81 46.59
N SER A 41 9.59 4.60 46.86
CA SER A 41 9.46 6.00 47.31
C SER A 41 9.53 7.04 46.18
N GLN A 42 10.12 6.71 45.04
CA GLN A 42 10.41 7.66 43.95
C GLN A 42 9.46 7.51 42.76
N GLY A 43 8.68 6.44 42.73
CA GLY A 43 7.65 6.21 41.70
C GLY A 43 8.23 5.77 40.36
N VAL A 44 7.47 6.04 39.28
CA VAL A 44 7.80 5.61 37.91
C VAL A 44 8.07 6.82 37.04
N THR A 45 9.21 6.82 36.36
CA THR A 45 9.59 7.89 35.41
C THR A 45 9.66 7.35 34.00
N THR A 46 9.16 8.12 33.03
CA THR A 46 9.20 7.75 31.61
C THR A 46 10.44 8.34 30.95
N HIS A 47 11.22 7.48 30.31
CA HIS A 47 12.40 7.82 29.52
C HIS A 47 12.10 7.66 28.04
N PHE A 48 12.48 8.67 27.25
CA PHE A 48 12.37 8.67 25.81
C PHE A 48 13.73 8.37 25.17
N ASP A 49 13.72 7.60 24.10
CA ASP A 49 14.90 7.35 23.26
C ASP A 49 15.31 8.63 22.50
N GLU A 50 16.58 8.76 22.12
CA GLU A 50 17.06 9.91 21.33
C GLU A 50 16.33 10.06 20.00
N ARG A 51 15.99 8.94 19.35
CA ARG A 51 15.21 8.92 18.10
C ARG A 51 13.80 9.50 18.26
N THR A 52 13.33 9.68 19.48
CA THR A 52 12.06 10.36 19.76
C THR A 52 12.09 11.81 19.30
N LEU A 53 13.26 12.47 19.39
CA LEU A 53 13.42 13.84 18.90
C LEU A 53 13.19 13.89 17.39
N ASP A 54 13.83 12.99 16.64
CA ASP A 54 13.69 12.90 15.18
C ASP A 54 12.25 12.58 14.77
N ALA A 55 11.58 11.70 15.51
CA ALA A 55 10.17 11.41 15.29
C ALA A 55 9.28 12.65 15.48
N ILE A 56 9.56 13.49 16.50
CA ILE A 56 8.81 14.73 16.74
C ILE A 56 9.06 15.76 15.64
N VAL A 57 10.30 15.89 15.17
CA VAL A 57 10.64 16.74 14.02
C VAL A 57 9.84 16.31 12.80
N PHE A 58 9.84 15.01 12.50
CA PHE A 58 9.10 14.48 11.36
C PHE A 58 7.58 14.64 11.51
N ILE A 59 7.03 14.49 12.72
CA ILE A 59 5.61 14.78 12.99
C ILE A 59 5.26 16.23 12.68
N ASP A 60 6.15 17.18 12.98
CA ASP A 60 5.92 18.60 12.68
C ASP A 60 5.91 18.86 11.16
N GLU A 61 6.85 18.26 10.43
CA GLU A 61 6.86 18.29 8.97
C GLU A 61 5.58 17.70 8.36
N LEU A 62 5.10 16.58 8.91
CA LEU A 62 3.85 15.94 8.47
C LEU A 62 2.64 16.84 8.68
N LYS A 63 2.59 17.62 9.78
CA LYS A 63 1.50 18.57 10.03
C LYS A 63 1.53 19.77 9.09
N ALA A 64 2.73 20.24 8.72
CA ALA A 64 2.89 21.34 7.77
C ALA A 64 2.54 20.90 6.34
N SER A 65 2.67 19.62 6.03
CA SER A 65 2.37 19.06 4.71
C SER A 65 0.87 19.07 4.39
N THR A 66 0.52 19.60 3.23
CA THR A 66 -0.85 19.53 2.68
C THR A 66 -1.24 18.13 2.19
N LYS A 67 -0.24 17.23 2.03
CA LYS A 67 -0.44 15.86 1.54
C LYS A 67 -1.06 14.94 2.59
N PHE A 68 -0.78 15.16 3.88
CA PHE A 68 -1.14 14.23 4.95
C PHE A 68 -2.11 14.89 5.94
N LYS A 69 -3.40 14.87 5.60
CA LYS A 69 -4.43 15.59 6.38
C LYS A 69 -4.90 14.86 7.64
N GLN A 70 -4.82 13.53 7.66
CA GLN A 70 -5.36 12.71 8.74
C GLN A 70 -4.27 12.37 9.76
N LYS A 71 -4.41 12.86 11.00
CA LYS A 71 -3.46 12.56 12.10
C LYS A 71 -3.39 11.07 12.44
N SER A 72 -4.45 10.31 12.16
CA SER A 72 -4.48 8.85 12.29
C SER A 72 -3.44 8.15 11.42
N ASP A 73 -2.94 8.84 10.39
CA ASP A 73 -2.03 8.26 9.40
C ASP A 73 -0.59 8.32 9.85
N PHE A 74 -0.30 9.25 10.76
CA PHE A 74 1.07 9.54 11.17
C PHE A 74 1.73 8.32 11.78
N ILE A 75 0.99 7.49 12.53
CA ILE A 75 1.54 6.25 13.10
C ILE A 75 2.01 5.28 12.01
N PHE A 76 1.28 5.15 10.89
CA PHE A 76 1.67 4.30 9.77
C PHE A 76 2.87 4.86 9.02
N ILE A 77 2.91 6.19 8.82
CA ILE A 77 4.03 6.85 8.14
C ILE A 77 5.30 6.74 9.01
N LEU A 78 5.20 7.03 10.31
CA LEU A 78 6.30 6.92 11.26
C LEU A 78 6.88 5.51 11.30
N TYR A 79 6.00 4.51 11.45
CA TYR A 79 6.38 3.11 11.41
C TYR A 79 7.07 2.74 10.09
N TRP A 80 6.49 3.15 8.95
CA TRP A 80 7.07 2.90 7.63
C TRP A 80 8.46 3.53 7.46
N LYS A 81 8.70 4.70 8.06
CA LYS A 81 9.98 5.41 8.04
C LYS A 81 10.98 4.89 9.09
N GLY A 82 10.59 3.92 9.92
CA GLY A 82 11.47 3.29 10.91
C GLY A 82 11.55 3.98 12.26
N TYR A 83 10.60 4.86 12.56
CA TYR A 83 10.49 5.43 13.90
C TYR A 83 9.78 4.45 14.85
N PRO A 84 10.21 4.37 16.13
CA PRO A 84 9.54 3.56 17.11
C PRO A 84 8.14 4.11 17.40
N VAL A 85 7.12 3.26 17.21
CA VAL A 85 5.72 3.55 17.53
C VAL A 85 5.19 2.52 18.50
N GLN A 86 4.11 2.85 19.22
CA GLN A 86 3.46 1.87 20.09
C GLN A 86 2.68 0.85 19.26
N TRP A 87 3.09 -0.42 19.32
CA TRP A 87 2.54 -1.48 18.48
C TRP A 87 1.05 -1.74 18.77
N ASP A 88 0.60 -1.63 20.02
CA ASP A 88 -0.79 -1.81 20.41
C ASP A 88 -1.70 -0.73 19.79
N LYS A 89 -1.21 0.51 19.71
CA LYS A 89 -1.89 1.61 19.02
C LYS A 89 -1.89 1.42 17.51
N LEU A 90 -0.78 0.97 16.93
CA LEU A 90 -0.69 0.65 15.51
C LEU A 90 -1.67 -0.47 15.13
N LYS A 91 -1.74 -1.53 15.93
CA LYS A 91 -2.71 -2.63 15.83
C LYS A 91 -4.15 -2.12 15.86
N ALA A 92 -4.49 -1.28 16.85
CA ALA A 92 -5.83 -0.71 16.95
C ALA A 92 -6.21 0.09 15.68
N ARG A 93 -5.29 0.91 15.16
CA ARG A 93 -5.50 1.66 13.90
C ARG A 93 -5.63 0.75 12.69
N LEU A 94 -4.90 -0.37 12.65
CA LEU A 94 -5.00 -1.33 11.57
C LEU A 94 -6.37 -2.04 11.57
N ILE A 95 -6.89 -2.39 12.75
CA ILE A 95 -8.26 -2.93 12.91
C ILE A 95 -9.33 -1.93 12.48
N GLU A 96 -9.19 -0.65 12.86
CA GLU A 96 -10.09 0.42 12.42
C GLU A 96 -10.08 0.56 10.89
N PHE A 97 -8.89 0.55 10.28
CA PHE A 97 -8.72 0.61 8.84
C PHE A 97 -9.37 -0.57 8.12
N HIS A 98 -9.11 -1.80 8.59
CA HIS A 98 -9.75 -3.01 8.07
C HIS A 98 -11.29 -2.92 8.18
N THR A 99 -11.80 -2.52 9.34
CA THR A 99 -13.25 -2.37 9.57
C THR A 99 -13.88 -1.38 8.59
N ARG A 100 -13.19 -0.28 8.29
CA ARG A 100 -13.64 0.70 7.30
C ARG A 100 -13.65 0.13 5.88
N ILE A 101 -12.62 -0.64 5.48
CA ILE A 101 -12.60 -1.34 4.19
C ILE A 101 -13.80 -2.27 4.10
N MET A 102 -13.99 -3.14 5.09
CA MET A 102 -15.09 -4.10 5.11
C MET A 102 -16.47 -3.45 5.03
N ASN A 103 -16.67 -2.35 5.76
CA ASN A 103 -17.92 -1.60 5.70
C ASN A 103 -18.14 -0.97 4.32
N THR A 104 -17.07 -0.56 3.64
CA THR A 104 -17.14 -0.02 2.28
C THR A 104 -17.46 -1.14 1.30
N PHE A 105 -16.80 -2.29 1.41
CA PHE A 105 -17.02 -3.45 0.55
C PHE A 105 -18.44 -3.98 0.67
N LYS A 106 -18.97 -4.10 1.89
CA LYS A 106 -20.37 -4.48 2.12
C LYS A 106 -21.36 -3.51 1.48
N LYS A 107 -21.08 -2.21 1.51
CA LYS A 107 -21.92 -1.22 0.82
C LYS A 107 -21.88 -1.43 -0.69
N VAL A 108 -20.69 -1.58 -1.26
CA VAL A 108 -20.51 -1.83 -2.70
C VAL A 108 -21.21 -3.12 -3.12
N ALA A 109 -21.01 -4.24 -2.41
CA ALA A 109 -21.68 -5.51 -2.68
C ALA A 109 -23.21 -5.38 -2.63
N GLY A 110 -23.73 -4.68 -1.60
CA GLY A 110 -25.16 -4.36 -1.50
C GLY A 110 -25.68 -3.55 -2.69
N TYR A 111 -24.89 -2.62 -3.23
CA TYR A 111 -25.24 -1.89 -4.44
C TYR A 111 -25.20 -2.77 -5.69
N THR A 112 -24.20 -3.65 -5.83
CA THR A 112 -24.06 -4.57 -6.96
C THR A 112 -25.25 -5.53 -7.09
N ALA A 113 -25.93 -5.82 -5.99
CA ALA A 113 -27.12 -6.67 -5.98
C ALA A 113 -28.41 -5.97 -6.49
N HIS A 114 -28.40 -4.64 -6.70
CA HIS A 114 -29.59 -3.92 -7.19
C HIS A 114 -29.76 -4.05 -8.73
N PRO A 115 -31.00 -4.18 -9.24
CA PRO A 115 -31.25 -4.30 -10.69
C PRO A 115 -30.73 -3.12 -11.53
N GLU A 116 -30.77 -1.91 -10.98
CA GLU A 116 -30.35 -0.65 -11.64
C GLU A 116 -28.84 -0.40 -11.54
N TYR A 117 -28.09 -1.32 -10.94
CA TYR A 117 -26.65 -1.18 -10.71
C TYR A 117 -25.84 -0.80 -11.98
N PRO A 118 -26.06 -1.41 -13.16
CA PRO A 118 -25.33 -1.02 -14.38
C PRO A 118 -25.54 0.45 -14.75
N GLU A 119 -26.77 0.94 -14.63
CA GLU A 119 -27.15 2.32 -14.97
C GLU A 119 -26.52 3.32 -13.99
N ILE A 120 -26.51 2.98 -12.69
CA ILE A 120 -25.86 3.78 -11.65
C ILE A 120 -24.34 3.87 -11.89
N ILE A 121 -23.69 2.78 -12.31
CA ILE A 121 -22.26 2.79 -12.61
C ILE A 121 -21.94 3.65 -13.84
N GLU A 122 -22.80 3.61 -14.87
CA GLU A 122 -22.67 4.49 -16.04
C GLU A 122 -22.81 5.97 -15.66
N ASP A 123 -23.75 6.30 -14.77
CA ASP A 123 -23.92 7.67 -14.25
C ASP A 123 -22.70 8.13 -13.46
N ILE A 124 -22.16 7.29 -12.57
CA ILE A 124 -20.94 7.58 -11.82
C ILE A 124 -19.74 7.81 -12.77
N ALA A 125 -19.57 6.94 -13.77
CA ALA A 125 -18.49 7.07 -14.75
C ALA A 125 -18.65 8.34 -15.61
N SER A 126 -19.88 8.69 -15.97
CA SER A 126 -20.20 9.94 -16.66
C SER A 126 -19.82 11.16 -15.84
N ASP A 127 -20.18 11.19 -14.56
CA ASP A 127 -19.84 12.27 -13.63
C ASP A 127 -18.33 12.42 -13.39
N GLU A 128 -17.61 11.31 -13.24
CA GLU A 128 -16.16 11.32 -13.05
C GLU A 128 -15.42 11.83 -14.30
N THR A 129 -15.80 11.35 -15.47
CA THR A 129 -15.19 11.81 -16.72
C THR A 129 -15.57 13.25 -17.07
N ALA A 130 -16.75 13.73 -16.66
CA ALA A 130 -17.18 15.11 -16.85
C ALA A 130 -16.37 16.12 -16.03
N LYS A 131 -15.78 15.69 -14.91
CA LYS A 131 -14.89 16.49 -14.04
C LYS A 131 -13.48 16.66 -14.61
N ALA A 132 -13.11 15.92 -15.66
CA ALA A 132 -11.81 16.05 -16.30
C ALA A 132 -11.65 17.44 -16.96
N PRO A 133 -10.43 18.01 -17.00
CA PRO A 133 -10.19 19.32 -17.62
C PRO A 133 -10.70 19.35 -19.07
N LYS A 134 -11.63 20.25 -19.37
CA LYS A 134 -12.17 20.42 -20.72
C LYS A 134 -11.21 21.26 -21.55
N ALA A 135 -11.02 20.88 -22.82
CA ALA A 135 -10.33 21.73 -23.77
C ALA A 135 -11.06 23.08 -23.90
N ILE A 136 -10.31 24.19 -23.90
CA ILE A 136 -10.88 25.54 -24.02
C ILE A 136 -11.53 25.66 -25.41
N GLY A 137 -12.85 25.89 -25.47
CA GLY A 137 -13.62 26.05 -26.71
C GLY A 137 -14.85 25.16 -26.81
N ARG A 138 -15.54 25.21 -27.96
CA ARG A 138 -16.71 24.36 -28.24
C ARG A 138 -16.26 22.90 -28.47
N PRO A 139 -16.92 21.89 -27.87
CA PRO A 139 -16.60 20.49 -28.13
C PRO A 139 -16.70 20.17 -29.61
N SER A 140 -15.70 19.47 -30.15
CA SER A 140 -15.79 18.90 -31.50
C SER A 140 -16.48 17.53 -31.44
N LYS A 141 -17.13 17.09 -32.53
CA LYS A 141 -17.71 15.72 -32.62
C LYS A 141 -16.70 14.63 -32.27
N LYS A 142 -15.41 14.84 -32.59
CA LYS A 142 -14.30 13.94 -32.25
C LYS A 142 -14.02 13.91 -30.74
N SER A 143 -14.10 15.06 -30.07
CA SER A 143 -13.99 15.17 -28.61
C SER A 143 -15.16 14.50 -27.88
N GLU A 144 -16.39 14.67 -28.37
CA GLU A 144 -17.57 14.00 -27.80
C GLU A 144 -17.50 12.48 -27.96
N GLY A 145 -17.03 12.00 -29.12
CA GLY A 145 -16.80 10.57 -29.37
C GLY A 145 -15.75 9.96 -28.42
N MET A 146 -14.61 10.64 -28.22
CA MET A 146 -13.59 10.20 -27.25
C MET A 146 -14.12 10.21 -25.81
N GLN A 147 -14.94 11.18 -25.45
CA GLN A 147 -15.51 11.24 -24.10
C GLN A 147 -16.45 10.08 -23.83
N LYS A 148 -17.31 9.71 -24.80
CA LYS A 148 -18.17 8.52 -24.68
C LYS A 148 -17.37 7.22 -24.54
N ILE A 149 -16.25 7.08 -25.25
CA ILE A 149 -15.36 5.92 -25.11
C ILE A 149 -14.78 5.88 -23.69
N LYS A 150 -14.29 7.01 -23.17
CA LYS A 150 -13.75 7.09 -21.80
C LYS A 150 -14.79 6.78 -20.72
N VAL A 151 -16.03 7.23 -20.89
CA VAL A 151 -17.14 6.90 -19.98
C VAL A 151 -17.36 5.38 -19.97
N LYS A 152 -17.47 4.78 -21.15
CA LYS A 152 -17.68 3.33 -21.27
C LYS A 152 -16.54 2.53 -20.67
N GLU A 153 -15.30 2.94 -20.92
CA GLU A 153 -14.11 2.32 -20.32
C GLU A 153 -14.17 2.43 -18.79
N SER A 154 -14.39 3.63 -18.24
CA SER A 154 -14.50 3.88 -16.80
C SER A 154 -15.62 3.07 -16.15
N ALA A 155 -16.81 3.03 -16.76
CA ALA A 155 -17.95 2.24 -16.30
C ALA A 155 -17.60 0.74 -16.26
N ASN A 156 -16.95 0.21 -17.29
CA ASN A 156 -16.47 -1.17 -17.30
C ASN A 156 -15.48 -1.46 -16.16
N ARG A 157 -14.54 -0.54 -15.86
CA ARG A 157 -13.59 -0.72 -14.74
C ARG A 157 -14.33 -0.78 -13.40
N LEU A 158 -15.19 0.20 -13.15
CA LEU A 158 -15.98 0.28 -11.93
C LEU A 158 -16.88 -0.95 -11.76
N MET A 159 -17.45 -1.44 -12.86
CA MET A 159 -18.29 -2.62 -12.86
C MET A 159 -17.53 -3.88 -12.44
N ILE A 160 -16.32 -4.09 -12.97
CA ILE A 160 -15.50 -5.26 -12.63
C ILE A 160 -14.94 -5.19 -11.22
N VAL A 161 -14.47 -4.03 -10.77
CA VAL A 161 -13.99 -3.84 -9.39
C VAL A 161 -15.11 -4.11 -8.39
N SER A 162 -16.32 -3.65 -8.67
CA SER A 162 -17.48 -3.87 -7.79
C SER A 162 -17.97 -5.32 -7.83
N LYS A 163 -17.85 -6.02 -8.96
CA LYS A 163 -18.10 -7.47 -9.06
C LYS A 163 -17.06 -8.27 -8.25
N LEU A 164 -15.78 -7.91 -8.33
CA LEU A 164 -14.73 -8.49 -7.49
C LEU A 164 -15.08 -8.34 -6.00
N ILE A 165 -15.48 -7.13 -5.59
CA ILE A 165 -15.88 -6.85 -4.21
C ILE A 165 -17.12 -7.67 -3.82
N ALA A 166 -18.13 -7.76 -4.69
CA ALA A 166 -19.34 -8.53 -4.43
C ALA A 166 -19.02 -10.02 -4.29
N ASP A 167 -18.24 -10.60 -5.20
CA ASP A 167 -17.79 -11.99 -5.14
C ASP A 167 -17.10 -12.29 -3.79
N ILE A 168 -16.16 -11.44 -3.36
CA ILE A 168 -15.46 -11.62 -2.09
C ILE A 168 -16.43 -11.55 -0.89
N ILE A 169 -17.41 -10.63 -0.91
CA ILE A 169 -18.33 -10.43 0.22
C ILE A 169 -19.43 -11.50 0.29
N ASP A 170 -20.00 -11.85 -0.86
CA ASP A 170 -21.17 -12.72 -0.94
C ASP A 170 -20.77 -14.20 -1.02
N ASN A 171 -19.69 -14.51 -1.74
CA ASN A 171 -19.23 -15.88 -1.98
C ASN A 171 -17.98 -16.26 -1.16
N GLY A 172 -17.27 -15.27 -0.60
CA GLY A 172 -16.01 -15.49 0.11
C GLY A 172 -14.81 -15.77 -0.80
N THR A 173 -15.01 -15.81 -2.12
CA THR A 173 -13.99 -16.09 -3.13
C THR A 173 -14.31 -15.31 -4.41
N ILE A 174 -13.27 -14.97 -5.18
CA ILE A 174 -13.40 -14.41 -6.53
C ILE A 174 -13.67 -15.53 -7.52
N SER A 175 -14.70 -15.35 -8.37
CA SER A 175 -14.96 -16.27 -9.47
C SER A 175 -13.92 -16.17 -10.58
N LEU A 176 -13.64 -17.29 -11.26
CA LEU A 176 -12.63 -17.35 -12.33
C LEU A 176 -12.94 -16.39 -13.48
N ASP A 177 -14.22 -16.23 -13.84
CA ASP A 177 -14.67 -15.32 -14.90
C ASP A 177 -14.34 -13.86 -14.57
N VAL A 178 -14.68 -13.42 -13.36
CA VAL A 178 -14.39 -12.06 -12.89
C VAL A 178 -12.88 -11.83 -12.79
N PHE A 179 -12.11 -12.82 -12.30
CA PHE A 179 -10.65 -12.72 -12.21
C PHE A 179 -9.98 -12.63 -13.58
N ARG A 180 -10.39 -13.47 -14.55
CA ARG A 180 -9.88 -13.42 -15.93
C ARG A 180 -10.20 -12.09 -16.59
N THR A 181 -11.43 -11.62 -16.44
CA THR A 181 -11.85 -10.32 -17.00
C THR A 181 -11.01 -9.17 -16.41
N PHE A 182 -10.73 -9.21 -15.11
CA PHE A 182 -9.86 -8.24 -14.46
C PHE A 182 -8.41 -8.27 -14.98
N ASN A 183 -7.82 -9.45 -15.13
CA ASN A 183 -6.44 -9.60 -15.60
C ASN A 183 -6.29 -9.20 -17.07
N GLN A 184 -7.25 -9.55 -17.92
CA GLN A 184 -7.31 -9.14 -19.33
C GLN A 184 -7.35 -7.62 -19.46
N LEU A 185 -8.23 -6.95 -18.71
CA LEU A 185 -8.32 -5.48 -18.73
C LEU A 185 -7.10 -4.78 -18.15
N SER A 186 -6.38 -5.45 -17.25
CA SER A 186 -5.15 -4.94 -16.65
C SER A 186 -3.90 -5.28 -17.47
N SER A 187 -4.05 -6.00 -18.60
CA SER A 187 -2.96 -6.48 -19.45
C SER A 187 -1.91 -7.32 -18.71
N ILE A 188 -2.33 -8.11 -17.72
CA ILE A 188 -1.47 -9.03 -16.94
C ILE A 188 -1.42 -10.43 -17.61
N ASP A 189 -1.80 -10.52 -18.88
CA ASP A 189 -2.29 -11.77 -19.46
C ASP A 189 -1.19 -12.84 -19.65
N SER A 190 -1.32 -13.92 -18.88
CA SER A 190 -0.95 -15.26 -19.34
C SER A 190 -2.00 -16.25 -18.82
N GLU A 191 -2.54 -17.09 -19.70
CA GLU A 191 -3.57 -18.08 -19.34
C GLU A 191 -3.11 -19.01 -18.20
N VAL A 192 -1.81 -19.31 -18.14
CA VAL A 192 -1.18 -20.15 -17.11
C VAL A 192 -1.20 -19.49 -15.72
N MET A 193 -1.15 -18.16 -15.64
CA MET A 193 -1.18 -17.43 -14.35
C MET A 193 -2.58 -17.32 -13.77
N ASN A 194 -3.64 -17.33 -14.59
CA ASN A 194 -5.00 -17.05 -14.11
C ASN A 194 -5.52 -18.14 -13.15
N GLU A 195 -5.35 -19.41 -13.49
CA GLU A 195 -5.82 -20.52 -12.64
C GLU A 195 -4.86 -20.78 -11.46
N THR A 196 -3.55 -20.71 -11.72
CA THR A 196 -2.51 -20.97 -10.71
C THR A 196 -2.48 -19.94 -9.58
N ILE A 197 -2.87 -18.68 -9.85
CA ILE A 197 -2.83 -17.59 -8.85
C ILE A 197 -4.16 -17.42 -8.13
N LEU A 198 -5.28 -17.79 -8.76
CA LEU A 198 -6.62 -17.53 -8.20
C LEU A 198 -6.87 -18.30 -6.90
N GLU A 199 -6.51 -19.59 -6.84
CA GLU A 199 -6.72 -20.41 -5.64
C GLU A 199 -5.93 -19.83 -4.43
N PRO A 200 -4.61 -19.59 -4.51
CA PRO A 200 -3.88 -18.91 -3.44
C PRO A 200 -4.43 -17.52 -3.09
N THR A 201 -4.90 -16.79 -4.10
CA THR A 201 -5.50 -15.45 -3.89
C THR A 201 -6.81 -15.57 -3.11
N ASN A 202 -7.66 -16.53 -3.42
CA ASN A 202 -8.93 -16.76 -2.74
C ASN A 202 -8.73 -17.26 -1.31
N ASP A 203 -7.78 -18.16 -1.09
CA ASP A 203 -7.39 -18.59 0.26
C ASP A 203 -6.93 -17.41 1.10
N TRP A 204 -6.11 -16.53 0.52
CA TRP A 204 -5.65 -15.33 1.19
C TRP A 204 -6.79 -14.32 1.44
N LEU A 205 -7.69 -14.14 0.48
CA LEU A 205 -8.78 -13.14 0.52
C LEU A 205 -9.92 -13.48 1.48
N GLN A 206 -9.91 -14.62 2.18
CA GLN A 206 -10.93 -14.94 3.17
C GLN A 206 -10.99 -13.86 4.27
N MET A 207 -11.75 -12.78 4.07
CA MET A 207 -11.62 -11.51 4.78
C MET A 207 -11.86 -11.60 6.30
N MET A 208 -12.47 -12.69 6.76
CA MET A 208 -12.65 -12.98 8.19
C MET A 208 -11.35 -13.38 8.88
N THR A 209 -10.38 -13.93 8.15
CA THR A 209 -9.07 -14.30 8.69
C THR A 209 -8.23 -13.07 9.00
N TRP A 210 -8.34 -11.98 8.22
CA TRP A 210 -7.48 -10.80 8.40
C TRP A 210 -7.72 -10.07 9.71
N LYS A 211 -8.98 -9.77 10.04
CA LYS A 211 -9.31 -9.13 11.33
C LYS A 211 -8.88 -10.00 12.50
N ASN A 212 -9.08 -11.32 12.39
CA ASN A 212 -8.67 -12.26 13.42
C ASN A 212 -7.15 -12.36 13.52
N ALA A 213 -6.43 -12.41 12.40
CA ALA A 213 -4.97 -12.43 12.36
C ALA A 213 -4.38 -11.19 13.04
N ILE A 214 -4.85 -9.99 12.67
CA ILE A 214 -4.43 -8.76 13.37
C ILE A 214 -4.84 -8.78 14.84
N GLY A 215 -6.04 -9.29 15.15
CA GLY A 215 -6.55 -9.40 16.51
C GLY A 215 -5.68 -10.28 17.43
N HIS A 216 -5.06 -11.32 16.88
CA HIS A 216 -4.17 -12.22 17.60
C HIS A 216 -2.68 -11.87 17.45
N SER A 217 -2.33 -10.94 16.56
CA SER A 217 -0.94 -10.54 16.35
C SER A 217 -0.33 -9.91 17.61
N ASP A 218 0.94 -10.18 17.87
CA ASP A 218 1.68 -9.63 19.00
C ASP A 218 2.74 -8.62 18.53
N GLU A 219 3.59 -8.16 19.44
CA GLU A 219 4.66 -7.20 19.13
C GLU A 219 5.70 -7.77 18.14
N GLN A 220 5.95 -9.08 18.19
CA GLN A 220 6.94 -9.74 17.34
C GLN A 220 6.51 -9.66 15.87
N ASP A 221 5.22 -9.84 15.57
CA ASP A 221 4.70 -9.71 14.20
C ASP A 221 4.97 -8.34 13.58
N TYR A 222 4.86 -7.27 14.36
CA TYR A 222 5.20 -5.91 13.91
C TYR A 222 6.71 -5.76 13.74
N ARG A 223 7.53 -6.26 14.67
CA ARG A 223 8.99 -6.21 14.50
C ARG A 223 9.44 -6.93 13.22
N GLU A 224 8.92 -8.12 12.97
CA GLU A 224 9.23 -8.90 11.77
C GLU A 224 8.73 -8.23 10.49
N SER A 225 7.51 -7.67 10.51
CA SER A 225 6.98 -6.91 9.39
C SER A 225 7.84 -5.70 9.06
N TYR A 226 8.33 -4.99 10.08
CA TYR A 226 9.22 -3.85 9.90
C TYR A 226 10.55 -4.26 9.24
N GLU A 227 11.18 -5.32 9.75
CA GLU A 227 12.43 -5.84 9.19
C GLU A 227 12.26 -6.31 7.75
N LEU A 228 11.14 -6.97 7.44
CA LEU A 228 10.81 -7.37 6.08
C LEU A 228 10.60 -6.15 5.17
N ILE A 229 9.91 -5.10 5.63
CA ILE A 229 9.77 -3.85 4.87
C ILE A 229 11.14 -3.24 4.56
N ALA A 230 12.07 -3.25 5.53
CA ALA A 230 13.42 -2.75 5.31
C ALA A 230 14.16 -3.56 4.24
N LEU A 231 14.12 -4.90 4.31
CA LEU A 231 14.71 -5.77 3.30
C LEU A 231 14.11 -5.53 1.91
N ILE A 232 12.78 -5.48 1.79
CA ILE A 232 12.12 -5.22 0.50
C ILE A 232 12.57 -3.87 -0.08
N LYS A 233 12.74 -2.84 0.75
CA LYS A 233 13.25 -1.54 0.30
C LYS A 233 14.69 -1.62 -0.19
N GLU A 234 15.55 -2.44 0.41
CA GLU A 234 16.91 -2.66 -0.07
C GLU A 234 16.91 -3.31 -1.45
N TYR A 235 16.14 -4.38 -1.63
CA TYR A 235 15.98 -5.05 -2.93
C TYR A 235 15.41 -4.10 -4.00
N TRP A 236 14.45 -3.28 -3.62
CA TRP A 236 13.88 -2.26 -4.49
C TRP A 236 14.88 -1.17 -4.86
N SER A 237 15.70 -0.72 -3.90
CA SER A 237 16.73 0.29 -4.12
C SER A 237 17.76 -0.18 -5.15
N ASP A 238 18.09 -1.48 -5.21
CA ASP A 238 19.01 -2.00 -6.23
C ASP A 238 18.46 -1.82 -7.65
N LEU A 239 17.15 -2.04 -7.82
CA LEU A 239 16.46 -1.83 -9.10
C LEU A 239 16.49 -0.35 -9.49
N GLU A 240 16.17 0.55 -8.55
CA GLU A 240 16.18 1.98 -8.81
C GLU A 240 17.58 2.50 -9.15
N VAL A 241 18.62 2.00 -8.49
CA VAL A 241 20.01 2.35 -8.80
C VAL A 241 20.42 1.84 -10.20
N HIS A 242 19.97 0.65 -10.59
CA HIS A 242 20.34 0.05 -11.87
C HIS A 242 19.59 0.66 -13.06
N PHE A 243 18.28 0.90 -12.93
CA PHE A 243 17.41 1.34 -14.02
C PHE A 243 17.05 2.84 -13.97
N GLY A 244 17.36 3.54 -12.87
CA GLY A 244 17.07 4.97 -12.67
C GLY A 244 15.61 5.28 -12.36
N SER A 245 14.66 4.46 -12.82
CA SER A 245 13.22 4.63 -12.60
C SER A 245 12.50 3.28 -12.62
N VAL A 246 11.47 3.14 -11.77
CA VAL A 246 10.60 1.95 -11.72
C VAL A 246 9.94 1.63 -13.06
N TYR A 247 9.63 2.65 -13.86
CA TYR A 247 8.97 2.46 -15.15
C TYR A 247 9.92 1.94 -16.22
N ASP A 248 11.23 2.03 -16.00
CA ASP A 248 12.27 1.63 -16.94
C ASP A 248 12.73 0.19 -16.69
N ILE A 249 12.20 -0.47 -15.66
CA ILE A 249 12.47 -1.88 -15.36
C ILE A 249 11.81 -2.77 -16.43
N PRO A 250 12.57 -3.62 -17.15
CA PRO A 250 12.01 -4.55 -18.13
C PRO A 250 10.94 -5.47 -17.52
N PHE A 251 9.94 -5.85 -18.32
CA PHE A 251 8.78 -6.70 -17.96
C PHE A 251 7.78 -6.09 -16.96
N PHE A 252 8.25 -5.38 -15.93
CA PHE A 252 7.40 -4.87 -14.85
C PHE A 252 7.02 -3.40 -15.01
N GLY A 253 7.91 -2.57 -15.56
CA GLY A 253 7.71 -1.12 -15.63
C GLY A 253 6.45 -0.71 -16.41
N ASN A 254 6.21 -1.35 -17.56
CA ASN A 254 4.99 -1.13 -18.34
C ASN A 254 3.74 -1.64 -17.62
N SER A 255 3.80 -2.80 -16.96
CA SER A 255 2.67 -3.34 -16.19
C SER A 255 2.33 -2.44 -14.99
N ILE A 256 3.34 -1.93 -14.28
CA ILE A 256 3.17 -0.96 -13.20
C ILE A 256 2.54 0.32 -13.73
N LYS A 257 3.08 0.88 -14.82
CA LYS A 257 2.52 2.08 -15.45
C LYS A 257 1.07 1.89 -15.90
N ASN A 258 0.78 0.76 -16.55
CA ASN A 258 -0.56 0.41 -16.99
C ASN A 258 -1.51 0.26 -15.81
N LEU A 259 -1.08 -0.36 -14.72
CA LEU A 259 -1.87 -0.44 -13.49
C LEU A 259 -2.08 0.96 -12.89
N GLU A 260 -1.05 1.79 -12.80
CA GLU A 260 -1.18 3.16 -12.27
C GLU A 260 -2.15 4.01 -13.10
N ASP A 261 -2.06 3.91 -14.43
CA ASP A 261 -2.96 4.56 -15.38
C ASP A 261 -4.38 3.94 -15.34
N TYR A 262 -4.49 2.64 -15.09
CA TYR A 262 -5.77 1.94 -15.02
C TYR A 262 -6.55 2.34 -13.75
N PHE A 263 -5.87 2.35 -12.60
CA PHE A 263 -6.47 2.69 -11.31
C PHE A 263 -6.42 4.18 -10.99
N GLN A 264 -5.73 4.99 -11.80
CA GLN A 264 -5.45 6.41 -11.51
C GLN A 264 -4.78 6.58 -10.13
N LEU A 265 -3.99 5.58 -9.75
CA LEU A 265 -3.32 5.48 -8.46
C LEU A 265 -1.85 5.23 -8.68
N LYS A 266 -1.02 6.16 -8.20
CA LYS A 266 0.42 5.88 -8.05
C LYS A 266 0.63 4.85 -6.93
N PHE A 267 1.02 3.62 -7.27
CA PHE A 267 1.19 2.51 -6.35
C PHE A 267 2.37 2.74 -5.41
N PHE A 268 3.46 3.31 -5.94
CA PHE A 268 4.67 3.60 -5.18
C PHE A 268 4.78 5.05 -4.72
N ALA A 269 3.69 5.81 -4.79
CA ALA A 269 3.68 7.13 -4.18
C ALA A 269 3.68 7.00 -2.65
N ASP A 270 4.45 7.86 -1.98
CA ASP A 270 4.46 8.04 -0.52
C ASP A 270 3.06 8.49 -0.05
N LYS A 271 2.14 7.51 0.06
CA LYS A 271 0.72 7.68 0.37
C LYS A 271 0.37 6.81 1.58
N PRO A 272 -0.37 7.35 2.57
CA PRO A 272 -0.66 6.59 3.77
C PRO A 272 -1.53 5.36 3.53
N SER A 273 -2.41 5.40 2.52
CA SER A 273 -3.25 4.26 2.16
C SER A 273 -2.43 3.04 1.76
N PHE A 274 -1.31 3.25 1.06
CA PHE A 274 -0.39 2.18 0.68
C PHE A 274 0.26 1.56 1.90
N TYR A 275 0.78 2.37 2.83
CA TYR A 275 1.41 1.87 4.06
C TYR A 275 0.47 1.04 4.92
N ARG A 276 -0.78 1.51 5.06
CA ARG A 276 -1.82 0.77 5.78
C ARG A 276 -2.11 -0.58 5.12
N TYR A 277 -2.20 -0.61 3.79
CA TYR A 277 -2.49 -1.82 3.03
C TYR A 277 -1.34 -2.82 3.09
N VAL A 278 -0.09 -2.38 2.87
CA VAL A 278 1.09 -3.26 2.97
C VAL A 278 1.19 -3.85 4.36
N LEU A 279 1.05 -3.03 5.42
CA LEU A 279 1.12 -3.53 6.78
C LEU A 279 -0.02 -4.52 7.09
N LEU A 280 -1.24 -4.24 6.59
CA LEU A 280 -2.36 -5.16 6.71
C LEU A 280 -2.02 -6.52 6.10
N VAL A 281 -1.54 -6.54 4.85
CA VAL A 281 -1.18 -7.74 4.10
C VAL A 281 -0.08 -8.53 4.79
N LEU A 282 0.97 -7.86 5.27
CA LEU A 282 2.10 -8.51 5.92
C LEU A 282 1.69 -9.19 7.23
N ILE A 283 0.92 -8.49 8.08
CA ILE A 283 0.47 -9.02 9.36
C ILE A 283 -0.60 -10.12 9.16
N SER A 284 -1.55 -9.92 8.23
CA SER A 284 -2.63 -10.89 8.02
C SER A 284 -2.20 -12.11 7.22
N GLY A 285 -1.15 -11.99 6.40
CA GLY A 285 -0.72 -13.03 5.48
C GLY A 285 0.03 -14.20 6.11
N GLY A 286 0.57 -14.06 7.32
CA GLY A 286 1.27 -15.14 8.03
C GLY A 286 2.57 -15.64 7.36
N PHE A 287 3.03 -14.98 6.29
CA PHE A 287 4.21 -15.35 5.52
C PHE A 287 5.45 -14.49 5.82
N CYS A 288 5.33 -13.49 6.72
CA CYS A 288 6.39 -12.53 7.02
C CYS A 288 7.73 -13.21 7.34
N GLN A 289 7.72 -14.21 8.22
CA GLN A 289 8.92 -14.93 8.63
C GLN A 289 9.55 -15.70 7.45
N GLN A 290 8.74 -16.37 6.65
CA GLN A 290 9.21 -17.14 5.49
C GLN A 290 9.84 -16.21 4.44
N LEU A 291 9.18 -15.10 4.10
CA LEU A 291 9.72 -14.11 3.19
C LEU A 291 11.00 -13.47 3.72
N LYS A 292 11.04 -13.13 5.01
CA LYS A 292 12.25 -12.59 5.64
C LYS A 292 13.41 -13.57 5.55
N GLN A 293 13.20 -14.84 5.87
CA GLN A 293 14.23 -15.88 5.74
C GLN A 293 14.71 -16.04 4.29
N PHE A 294 13.79 -16.07 3.34
CA PHE A 294 14.11 -16.15 1.92
C PHE A 294 14.93 -14.96 1.43
N LEU A 295 14.50 -13.73 1.73
CA LEU A 295 15.17 -12.50 1.30
C LEU A 295 16.47 -12.21 2.06
N SER A 296 16.61 -12.72 3.27
CA SER A 296 17.86 -12.61 4.04
C SER A 296 18.93 -13.62 3.61
N ASN A 297 18.58 -14.60 2.77
CA ASN A 297 19.52 -15.61 2.31
C ASN A 297 20.55 -14.99 1.33
N PRO A 298 21.88 -15.14 1.58
CA PRO A 298 22.92 -14.64 0.68
C PRO A 298 22.81 -15.16 -0.76
N THR A 299 22.34 -16.39 -0.96
CA THR A 299 22.11 -16.96 -2.29
C THR A 299 20.99 -16.22 -3.02
N THR A 300 19.89 -15.91 -2.33
CA THR A 300 18.79 -15.10 -2.90
C THR A 300 19.30 -13.74 -3.32
N ARG A 301 20.12 -13.10 -2.48
CA ARG A 301 20.73 -11.79 -2.78
C ARG A 301 21.66 -11.87 -4.00
N GLY A 302 22.48 -12.92 -4.09
CA GLY A 302 23.34 -13.18 -5.25
C GLY A 302 22.54 -13.36 -6.54
N ASN A 303 21.50 -14.19 -6.49
CA ASN A 303 20.61 -14.43 -7.63
C ASN A 303 19.87 -13.16 -8.06
N TRP A 304 19.42 -12.33 -7.12
CA TRP A 304 18.79 -11.05 -7.40
C TRP A 304 19.69 -10.12 -8.21
N ASN A 305 20.95 -9.95 -7.79
CA ASN A 305 21.91 -9.12 -8.52
C ASN A 305 22.18 -9.66 -9.93
N GLN A 306 22.22 -11.00 -10.09
CA GLN A 306 22.35 -11.62 -11.41
C GLN A 306 21.13 -11.35 -12.30
N ILE A 307 19.92 -11.42 -11.75
CA ILE A 307 18.67 -11.08 -12.44
C ILE A 307 18.69 -9.62 -12.88
N ILE A 308 19.01 -8.70 -11.97
CA ILE A 308 19.08 -7.26 -12.30
C ILE A 308 20.04 -7.03 -13.48
N THR A 309 21.21 -7.66 -13.45
CA THR A 309 22.24 -7.49 -14.48
C THR A 309 21.85 -8.11 -15.83
N SER A 310 21.02 -9.17 -15.83
CA SER A 310 20.58 -9.87 -17.05
C SER A 310 19.26 -9.33 -17.62
N LEU A 311 18.48 -8.59 -16.84
CA LEU A 311 17.21 -8.00 -17.27
C LEU A 311 17.30 -7.13 -18.53
N PRO A 312 18.34 -6.30 -18.74
CA PRO A 312 18.48 -5.51 -19.97
C PRO A 312 18.67 -6.34 -21.25
N SER A 313 19.23 -7.55 -21.16
CA SER A 313 19.55 -8.40 -22.33
C SER A 313 18.46 -9.42 -22.68
N LEU A 314 17.53 -9.70 -21.77
CA LEU A 314 16.39 -10.60 -22.00
C LEU A 314 15.42 -10.15 -23.12
N PRO A 315 15.11 -8.85 -23.28
CA PRO A 315 14.31 -8.36 -24.41
C PRO A 315 14.99 -8.56 -25.78
N ALA A 316 16.33 -8.56 -25.81
CA ALA A 316 17.11 -8.73 -27.05
C ALA A 316 17.13 -10.20 -27.52
N GLN A 317 16.98 -11.17 -26.61
CA GLN A 317 16.94 -12.59 -26.94
C GLN A 317 15.55 -13.08 -27.36
N THR A 318 14.47 -12.40 -26.96
CA THR A 318 13.09 -12.73 -27.37
C THR A 318 12.71 -12.14 -28.73
N THR A 319 13.54 -11.25 -29.29
CA THR A 319 13.29 -10.60 -30.59
C THR A 319 14.26 -11.01 -31.70
N GLY A 320 15.17 -11.96 -31.46
CA GLY A 320 16.16 -12.36 -32.47
C GLY A 320 16.50 -13.84 -32.47
N GLU A 321 15.78 -14.62 -33.29
CA GLU A 321 16.32 -15.71 -34.11
C GLU A 321 15.26 -16.15 -35.16
N GLU A 322 15.05 -15.35 -36.20
CA GLU A 322 14.80 -15.92 -37.53
C GLU A 322 16.18 -16.11 -38.18
N VAL A 323 16.80 -17.27 -37.93
CA VAL A 323 17.89 -17.73 -38.78
C VAL A 323 17.25 -18.14 -40.11
N THR A 324 17.29 -17.26 -41.10
CA THR A 324 17.10 -17.64 -42.49
C THR A 324 18.23 -18.59 -42.91
N LEU A 325 18.05 -19.87 -42.66
CA LEU A 325 18.75 -20.94 -43.37
C LEU A 325 18.06 -21.12 -44.72
N ASN A 326 18.54 -20.39 -45.73
CA ASN A 326 18.75 -20.85 -47.10
C ASN A 326 19.17 -19.68 -48.01
N GLY A 327 20.39 -19.76 -48.53
CA GLY A 327 21.00 -18.87 -49.50
C GLY A 327 22.41 -19.32 -49.79
#